data_AF-A0A1W1C8R1-F1
#
_entry.id   AF-A0A1W1C8R1-F1
#
_cell.length_a   1.000
_cell.length_b   1.000
_cell.length_c   1.000
_cell.angle_alpha   90.00
_cell.angle_beta   90.00
_cell.angle_gamma   90.00
#
_symmetry.space_group_name_H-M   'P 1'
#
loop_
_entity.id
_entity.type
_entity.pdbx_description
1 polymer ?
#
loop_
_entity_poly.entity_id
_entity_poly.type
_entity_poly.pdbx_seq_one_letter_code
_entity_poly.pdbx_strand_id
1 'polypeptide(L)'
;MKVNRTIDRRQSKNNKIRALVEKAQKVSYSFFQNKYKYSTNEAVCELGLDEDLVNQLLEDYIAQIIKAVTQFEEMLYILQSQKDAKQTLSYTELRELAHKNLGVVRNLRIEDAIVLLDHLMKKDDLEYLFICIETLRACAIILKPAYAYNTIKLIEVKSTF
;
A
#
# COMPACT_ATOMS: atom_id res chain seq x y z
N MET A 1 33.11 20.28 -5.66
CA MET A 1 32.00 20.59 -4.71
C MET A 1 30.61 20.10 -5.15
N LYS A 2 30.19 20.19 -6.43
CA LYS A 2 28.84 19.71 -6.85
C LYS A 2 28.66 18.18 -6.81
N VAL A 3 29.70 17.40 -7.10
CA VAL A 3 29.65 15.93 -7.12
C VAL A 3 29.41 15.33 -5.73
N ASN A 4 30.14 15.80 -4.70
CA ASN A 4 29.95 15.33 -3.31
C ASN A 4 28.52 15.58 -2.81
N ARG A 5 27.95 16.77 -3.08
CA ARG A 5 26.55 17.08 -2.69
C ARG A 5 25.52 16.15 -3.33
N THR A 6 25.76 15.67 -4.54
CA THR A 6 24.87 14.72 -5.22
C THR A 6 24.99 13.31 -4.62
N ILE A 7 26.21 12.89 -4.27
CA ILE A 7 26.47 11.61 -3.60
C ILE A 7 25.81 11.60 -2.22
N ASP A 8 25.99 12.65 -1.42
CA ASP A 8 25.40 12.78 -0.09
C ASP A 8 23.87 12.71 -0.12
N ARG A 9 23.25 13.36 -1.12
CA ARG A 9 21.78 13.31 -1.32
C ARG A 9 21.29 11.91 -1.70
N ARG A 10 22.01 11.20 -2.58
CA ARG A 10 21.67 9.83 -2.98
C ARG A 10 21.79 8.87 -1.80
N GLN A 11 22.87 8.97 -1.02
CA GLN A 11 23.07 8.15 0.16
C GLN A 11 22.01 8.41 1.24
N SER A 12 21.66 9.68 1.47
CA SER A 12 20.57 10.06 2.36
C SER A 12 19.22 9.46 1.92
N LYS A 13 18.89 9.54 0.62
CA LYS A 13 17.67 8.93 0.07
C LYS A 13 17.65 7.42 0.27
N ASN A 14 18.75 6.73 -0.03
CA ASN A 14 18.83 5.28 0.12
C ASN A 14 18.67 4.84 1.58
N ASN A 15 19.25 5.58 2.53
CA ASN A 15 19.06 5.30 3.96
C ASN A 15 17.59 5.45 4.39
N LYS A 16 16.88 6.47 3.88
CA LYS A 16 15.45 6.65 4.14
C LYS A 16 14.60 5.53 3.56
N ILE A 17 14.90 5.10 2.32
CA ILE A 17 14.23 3.96 1.70
C ILE A 17 14.46 2.69 2.52
N ARG A 18 15.70 2.45 2.98
CA ARG A 18 16.03 1.28 3.80
C ARG A 18 15.23 1.25 5.10
N ALA A 19 15.21 2.36 5.84
CA ALA A 19 14.43 2.47 7.07
C ALA A 19 12.92 2.28 6.82
N LEU A 20 12.40 2.82 5.71
CA LEU A 20 11.00 2.62 5.30
C LEU A 20 10.69 1.13 5.04
N VAL A 21 11.57 0.43 4.32
CA VAL A 21 11.43 -1.00 4.04
C VAL A 21 11.51 -1.83 5.32
N GLU A 22 12.47 -1.55 6.19
CA GLU A 22 12.60 -2.26 7.47
C GLU A 22 11.35 -2.13 8.34
N LYS A 23 10.73 -0.93 8.37
CA LYS A 23 9.45 -0.73 9.05
C LYS A 23 8.33 -1.53 8.37
N ALA A 24 8.21 -1.44 7.05
CA ALA A 24 7.18 -2.15 6.28
C ALA A 24 7.29 -3.67 6.47
N GLN A 25 8.50 -4.21 6.44
CA GLN A 25 8.74 -5.64 6.67
C GLN A 25 8.28 -6.09 8.05
N LYS A 26 8.51 -5.29 9.10
CA LYS A 26 8.02 -5.60 10.46
C LYS A 26 6.50 -5.64 10.52
N VAL A 27 5.83 -4.66 9.93
CA VAL A 27 4.36 -4.59 9.88
C VAL A 27 3.80 -5.78 9.10
N SER A 28 4.29 -6.03 7.89
CA SER A 28 3.87 -7.16 7.05
C SER A 28 4.13 -8.50 7.77
N TYR A 29 5.29 -8.67 8.40
CA TYR A 29 5.62 -9.87 9.18
C TYR A 29 4.65 -10.10 10.33
N SER A 30 4.30 -9.06 11.09
CA SER A 30 3.34 -9.21 12.20
C SER A 30 1.97 -9.73 11.76
N PHE A 31 1.57 -9.42 10.53
CA PHE A 31 0.28 -9.85 9.98
C PHE A 31 0.37 -11.22 9.30
N PHE A 32 1.29 -11.39 8.35
CA PHE A 32 1.35 -12.57 7.47
C PHE A 32 2.30 -13.67 7.94
N GLN A 33 3.20 -13.39 8.88
CA GLN A 33 4.18 -14.36 9.40
C GLN A 33 5.03 -15.01 8.28
N ASN A 34 5.47 -14.22 7.28
CA ASN A 34 6.27 -14.65 6.12
C ASN A 34 5.61 -15.63 5.12
N LYS A 35 4.28 -15.67 5.03
CA LYS A 35 3.61 -16.67 4.18
C LYS A 35 3.61 -16.42 2.67
N TYR A 36 3.89 -15.20 2.21
CA TYR A 36 3.78 -14.88 0.79
C TYR A 36 4.87 -13.91 0.31
N LYS A 37 5.30 -14.11 -0.94
CA LYS A 37 6.29 -13.28 -1.62
C LYS A 37 5.89 -13.18 -3.09
N TYR A 38 5.47 -12.00 -3.51
CA TYR A 38 5.15 -11.72 -4.90
C TYR A 38 6.37 -11.97 -5.82
N SER A 39 6.12 -12.54 -7.00
CA SER A 39 7.11 -12.81 -8.02
C SER A 39 6.66 -12.23 -9.35
N THR A 40 7.41 -11.24 -9.86
CA THR A 40 7.17 -10.67 -11.19
C THR A 40 7.26 -11.73 -12.28
N ASN A 41 8.15 -12.71 -12.14
CA ASN A 41 8.31 -13.80 -13.11
C ASN A 41 7.08 -14.70 -13.15
N GLU A 42 6.48 -15.00 -12.00
CA GLU A 42 5.23 -15.78 -11.95
C GLU A 42 4.10 -14.99 -12.62
N ALA A 43 3.98 -13.69 -12.33
CA ALA A 43 3.00 -12.83 -12.98
C ALA A 43 3.20 -12.73 -14.50
N VAL A 44 4.44 -12.59 -14.99
CA VAL A 44 4.78 -12.61 -16.42
C VAL A 44 4.29 -13.91 -17.07
N CYS A 45 4.62 -15.06 -16.47
CA CYS A 45 4.22 -16.37 -16.97
C CYS A 45 2.70 -16.57 -16.97
N GLU A 46 2.01 -16.19 -15.89
CA GLU A 46 0.57 -16.40 -15.74
C GLU A 46 -0.27 -15.43 -16.58
N LEU A 47 0.18 -14.18 -16.73
CA LEU A 47 -0.54 -13.16 -17.47
C LEU A 47 -0.24 -13.19 -18.97
N GLY A 48 0.85 -13.88 -19.38
CA GLY A 48 1.30 -13.90 -20.77
C GLY A 48 1.72 -12.53 -21.28
N LEU A 49 2.24 -11.68 -20.39
CA LEU A 49 2.69 -10.32 -20.67
C LEU A 49 4.22 -10.26 -20.58
N ASP A 50 4.84 -9.32 -21.29
CA ASP A 50 6.27 -9.06 -21.11
C ASP A 50 6.56 -8.41 -19.75
N GLU A 51 7.81 -8.56 -19.30
CA GLU A 51 8.24 -8.09 -17.98
C GLU A 51 8.13 -6.57 -17.82
N ASP A 52 8.36 -5.79 -18.89
CA ASP A 52 8.27 -4.33 -18.83
C ASP A 52 6.83 -3.89 -18.58
N LEU A 53 5.86 -4.50 -19.27
CA LEU A 53 4.45 -4.22 -19.07
C LEU A 53 3.98 -4.62 -17.66
N VAL A 54 4.39 -5.79 -17.15
CA VAL A 54 4.07 -6.18 -15.76
C VAL A 54 4.66 -5.19 -14.76
N ASN A 55 5.89 -4.73 -15.00
CA ASN A 55 6.55 -3.75 -14.15
C ASN A 55 5.84 -2.39 -14.14
N GLN A 56 5.30 -1.94 -15.28
CA GLN A 56 4.49 -0.72 -15.38
C GLN A 56 3.18 -0.87 -14.62
N LEU A 57 2.46 -1.98 -14.83
CA LEU A 57 1.20 -2.24 -14.12
C LEU A 57 1.41 -2.32 -12.61
N LEU A 58 2.54 -2.88 -12.15
CA LEU A 58 2.91 -2.90 -10.74
C LEU A 58 3.17 -1.50 -10.18
N GLU A 59 3.82 -0.63 -10.96
CA GLU A 59 4.02 0.78 -10.58
C GLU A 59 2.69 1.54 -10.45
N ASP A 60 1.80 1.37 -11.44
CA ASP A 60 0.46 1.97 -11.41
C ASP A 60 -0.35 1.48 -10.20
N TYR A 61 -0.30 0.18 -9.93
CA TYR A 61 -0.90 -0.42 -8.74
C TYR A 61 -0.34 0.20 -7.45
N ILE A 62 0.98 0.33 -7.32
CA ILE A 62 1.60 0.91 -6.11
C ILE A 62 1.16 2.36 -5.94
N ALA A 63 1.12 3.14 -7.02
CA ALA A 63 0.63 4.51 -6.99
C ALA A 63 -0.84 4.58 -6.54
N GLN A 64 -1.68 3.71 -7.11
CA GLN A 64 -3.09 3.63 -6.78
C GLN A 64 -3.32 3.23 -5.31
N ILE A 65 -2.65 2.19 -4.81
CA ILE A 65 -2.84 1.71 -3.43
C ILE A 65 -2.33 2.72 -2.41
N ILE A 66 -1.18 3.34 -2.63
CA ILE A 66 -0.68 4.35 -1.68
C ILE A 66 -1.67 5.51 -1.57
N LYS A 67 -2.29 5.92 -2.68
CA LYS A 67 -3.36 6.92 -2.67
C LYS A 67 -4.62 6.42 -1.96
N ALA A 68 -5.06 5.20 -2.27
CA ALA A 68 -6.24 4.60 -1.66
C ALA A 68 -6.09 4.43 -0.14
N VAL A 69 -4.89 4.12 0.35
CA VAL A 69 -4.56 4.04 1.78
C VAL A 69 -4.88 5.36 2.49
N THR A 70 -4.51 6.51 1.92
CA THR A 70 -4.86 7.81 2.51
C THR A 70 -6.38 8.01 2.61
N GLN A 71 -7.12 7.60 1.57
CA GLN A 71 -8.58 7.67 1.57
C GLN A 71 -9.20 6.71 2.60
N PHE A 72 -8.66 5.51 2.75
CA PHE A 72 -9.11 4.57 3.77
C PHE A 72 -8.85 5.09 5.18
N GLU A 73 -7.68 5.68 5.43
CA GLU A 73 -7.35 6.31 6.72
C GLU A 73 -8.37 7.39 7.07
N GLU A 74 -8.66 8.31 6.13
CA GLU A 74 -9.69 9.35 6.29
C GLU A 74 -11.07 8.76 6.63
N MET A 75 -11.51 7.75 5.88
CA MET A 75 -12.79 7.06 6.13
C MET A 75 -12.84 6.38 7.50
N LEU A 76 -11.76 5.71 7.93
CA LEU A 76 -11.71 5.08 9.25
C LEU A 76 -11.69 6.10 10.38
N TYR A 77 -11.03 7.26 10.21
CA TYR A 77 -11.09 8.32 11.20
C TYR A 77 -12.50 8.91 11.34
N ILE A 78 -13.23 9.07 10.24
CA ILE A 78 -14.64 9.47 10.25
C ILE A 78 -15.48 8.43 11.01
N LEU A 79 -15.31 7.14 10.69
CA LEU A 79 -16.02 6.05 11.38
C LEU A 79 -15.70 5.99 12.88
N GLN A 80 -14.44 6.21 13.25
CA GLN A 80 -14.03 6.26 14.66
C GLN A 80 -14.71 7.44 15.38
N SER A 81 -14.74 8.62 14.76
CA SER A 81 -15.43 9.78 15.33
C SER A 81 -16.94 9.55 15.49
N GLN A 82 -17.58 8.92 14.50
CA GLN A 82 -18.98 8.52 14.57
C GLN A 82 -19.23 7.51 15.69
N LYS A 83 -18.32 6.54 15.88
CA LYS A 83 -18.38 5.53 16.95
C LYS A 83 -18.32 6.20 18.33
N ASP A 84 -17.39 7.13 18.51
CA ASP A 84 -17.22 7.87 19.76
C ASP A 84 -18.45 8.74 20.07
N ALA A 85 -19.07 9.31 19.04
CA ALA A 85 -20.33 10.03 19.12
C ALA A 85 -21.58 9.13 19.24
N LYS A 86 -21.41 7.79 19.33
CA LYS A 86 -22.48 6.78 19.40
C LYS A 86 -23.46 6.85 18.21
N GLN A 87 -22.98 7.25 17.05
CA GLN A 87 -23.74 7.26 15.81
C GLN A 87 -23.75 5.87 15.15
N THR A 88 -24.68 5.65 14.23
CA THR A 88 -24.69 4.44 13.41
C THR A 88 -23.54 4.50 12.41
N LEU A 89 -22.71 3.45 12.38
CA LEU A 89 -21.56 3.35 11.49
C LEU A 89 -21.99 2.83 10.11
N SER A 90 -21.47 3.46 9.05
CA SER A 90 -21.69 3.03 7.67
C SER A 90 -20.36 2.76 6.98
N TYR A 91 -20.08 1.48 6.72
CA TYR A 91 -18.84 1.04 6.07
C TYR A 91 -18.92 1.06 4.54
N THR A 92 -20.03 1.52 3.96
CA THR A 92 -20.31 1.38 2.52
C THR A 92 -19.21 1.95 1.64
N GLU A 93 -18.78 3.20 1.87
CA GLU A 93 -17.75 3.86 1.05
C GLU A 93 -16.39 3.14 1.15
N LEU A 94 -16.03 2.70 2.36
CA LEU A 94 -14.82 1.92 2.61
C LEU A 94 -14.86 0.60 1.84
N ARG A 95 -15.99 -0.12 1.91
CA ARG A 95 -16.15 -1.41 1.23
C ARG A 95 -16.16 -1.26 -0.30
N GLU A 96 -16.75 -0.18 -0.82
CA GLU A 96 -16.74 0.12 -2.24
C GLU A 96 -15.31 0.43 -2.76
N LEU A 97 -14.55 1.23 -2.00
CA LEU A 97 -13.15 1.51 -2.36
C LEU A 97 -12.29 0.24 -2.28
N ALA A 98 -12.50 -0.60 -1.27
CA ALA A 98 -11.83 -1.90 -1.14
C ALA A 98 -12.15 -2.82 -2.32
N HIS A 99 -13.43 -2.92 -2.71
CA HIS A 99 -13.85 -3.72 -3.86
C HIS A 99 -13.22 -3.27 -5.19
N LYS A 100 -13.14 -1.96 -5.43
CA LYS A 100 -12.49 -1.41 -6.63
C LYS A 100 -11.01 -1.81 -6.69
N ASN A 101 -10.30 -1.65 -5.58
CA ASN A 101 -8.89 -2.04 -5.51
C ASN A 101 -8.69 -3.56 -5.54
N LEU A 102 -9.66 -4.34 -5.05
CA LEU A 102 -9.63 -5.81 -5.08
C LEU A 102 -9.60 -6.34 -6.52
N GLY A 103 -10.32 -5.69 -7.44
CA GLY A 103 -10.26 -6.02 -8.87
C GLY A 103 -8.85 -5.86 -9.44
N VAL A 104 -8.16 -4.77 -9.09
CA VAL A 104 -6.81 -4.48 -9.57
C VAL A 104 -5.79 -5.50 -9.08
N VAL A 105 -5.79 -5.82 -7.78
CA VAL A 105 -4.81 -6.76 -7.20
C VAL A 105 -5.00 -8.18 -7.70
N ARG A 106 -6.25 -8.58 -8.00
CA ARG A 106 -6.56 -9.88 -8.61
C ARG A 106 -5.97 -9.99 -10.00
N ASN A 107 -6.05 -8.92 -10.80
CA ASN A 107 -5.47 -8.90 -12.14
C ASN A 107 -3.95 -9.03 -12.12
N LEU A 108 -3.28 -8.58 -11.05
CA LEU A 108 -1.84 -8.68 -10.88
C LEU A 108 -1.38 -9.84 -10.01
N ARG A 109 -2.28 -10.69 -9.49
CA ARG A 109 -1.93 -11.83 -8.62
C ARG A 109 -1.18 -11.43 -7.34
N ILE A 110 -1.55 -10.30 -6.72
CA ILE A 110 -0.91 -9.81 -5.49
C ILE A 110 -1.69 -10.34 -4.28
N GLU A 111 -1.41 -11.58 -3.86
CA GLU A 111 -2.23 -12.32 -2.88
C GLU A 111 -2.35 -11.64 -1.51
N ASP A 112 -1.27 -11.08 -0.98
CA ASP A 112 -1.33 -10.34 0.30
C ASP A 112 -2.34 -9.20 0.25
N ALA A 113 -2.35 -8.45 -0.87
CA ALA A 113 -3.26 -7.34 -1.04
C ALA A 113 -4.70 -7.83 -1.24
N ILE A 114 -4.90 -8.97 -1.91
CA ILE A 114 -6.21 -9.63 -2.03
C ILE A 114 -6.79 -9.94 -0.65
N VAL A 115 -6.01 -10.56 0.24
CA VAL A 115 -6.43 -10.91 1.61
C VAL A 115 -6.84 -9.67 2.39
N LEU A 116 -6.02 -8.62 2.38
CA LEU A 116 -6.27 -7.39 3.13
C LEU A 116 -7.49 -6.63 2.63
N LEU A 117 -7.67 -6.54 1.30
CA LEU A 117 -8.82 -5.89 0.72
C LEU A 117 -10.12 -6.69 0.94
N ASP A 118 -10.05 -8.02 0.94
CA ASP A 118 -11.18 -8.87 1.32
C ASP A 118 -11.59 -8.66 2.79
N HIS A 119 -10.61 -8.49 3.69
CA HIS A 119 -10.87 -8.16 5.09
C HIS A 119 -11.51 -6.77 5.24
N LEU A 120 -11.00 -5.76 4.54
CA LEU A 120 -11.60 -4.42 4.51
C LEU A 120 -13.06 -4.44 4.02
N MET A 121 -13.40 -5.35 3.11
CA MET A 121 -14.77 -5.50 2.62
C MET A 121 -15.73 -6.13 3.63
N LYS A 122 -15.24 -6.98 4.55
CA LYS A 122 -16.09 -7.91 5.32
C LYS A 122 -16.07 -7.72 6.83
N LYS A 123 -15.07 -7.02 7.36
CA LYS A 123 -14.88 -6.85 8.81
C LYS A 123 -15.36 -5.46 9.25
N ASP A 124 -15.91 -5.38 10.47
CA ASP A 124 -16.44 -4.14 11.05
C ASP A 124 -15.65 -3.68 12.30
N ASP A 125 -14.58 -4.41 12.64
CA ASP A 125 -13.67 -4.04 13.73
C ASP A 125 -12.70 -2.94 13.25
N LEU A 126 -12.95 -1.70 13.68
CA LEU A 126 -12.15 -0.54 13.26
C LEU A 126 -10.65 -0.69 13.56
N GLU A 127 -10.29 -1.23 14.73
CA GLU A 127 -8.88 -1.41 15.10
C GLU A 127 -8.21 -2.41 14.14
N TYR A 128 -8.91 -3.50 13.85
CA TYR A 128 -8.46 -4.48 12.85
C TYR A 128 -8.37 -3.89 11.44
N LEU A 129 -9.31 -3.02 11.04
CA LEU A 129 -9.28 -2.38 9.73
C LEU A 129 -8.09 -1.41 9.59
N PHE A 130 -7.72 -0.67 10.64
CA PHE A 130 -6.50 0.15 10.65
C PHE A 130 -5.25 -0.71 10.42
N ILE A 131 -5.16 -1.85 11.11
CA ILE A 131 -4.06 -2.81 10.91
C ILE A 131 -4.02 -3.30 9.46
N CYS A 132 -5.18 -3.60 8.85
CA CYS A 132 -5.24 -4.04 7.46
C CYS A 132 -4.70 -2.98 6.49
N ILE A 133 -5.04 -1.71 6.69
CA ILE A 133 -4.57 -0.60 5.83
C ILE A 133 -3.08 -0.33 6.02
N GLU A 134 -2.58 -0.34 7.25
CA GLU A 134 -1.14 -0.18 7.51
C GLU A 134 -0.35 -1.32 6.85
N THR A 135 -0.87 -2.55 6.94
CA THR A 135 -0.27 -3.72 6.30
C THR A 135 -0.34 -3.63 4.77
N LEU A 136 -1.45 -3.15 4.21
CA LEU A 136 -1.61 -2.98 2.76
C LEU A 136 -0.58 -1.99 2.19
N ARG A 137 -0.38 -0.88 2.91
CA ARG A 137 0.67 0.11 2.59
C ARG A 137 2.06 -0.53 2.66
N ALA A 138 2.32 -1.32 3.69
CA ALA A 138 3.60 -2.01 3.86
C ALA A 138 3.90 -2.98 2.70
N CYS A 139 2.91 -3.76 2.25
CA CYS A 139 3.05 -4.65 1.09
C CYS A 139 3.40 -3.86 -0.18
N ALA A 140 2.74 -2.73 -0.44
CA ALA A 140 3.06 -1.87 -1.59
C ALA A 140 4.49 -1.31 -1.52
N ILE A 141 4.97 -0.93 -0.32
CA ILE A 141 6.36 -0.48 -0.11
C ILE A 141 7.35 -1.59 -0.42
N ILE A 142 7.11 -2.81 0.07
CA ILE A 142 8.01 -3.95 -0.10
C ILE A 142 8.14 -4.34 -1.58
N LEU A 143 7.04 -4.26 -2.34
CA LEU A 143 7.02 -4.63 -3.77
C LEU A 143 7.99 -3.81 -4.62
N LYS A 144 7.98 -2.48 -4.48
CA LYS A 144 8.90 -1.60 -5.23
C LYS A 144 9.33 -0.39 -4.40
N PRO A 145 10.32 -0.56 -3.49
CA PRO A 145 10.62 0.42 -2.44
C PRO A 145 10.96 1.82 -2.93
N ALA A 146 11.80 1.91 -3.95
CA ALA A 146 12.24 3.20 -4.49
C ALA A 146 11.09 3.97 -5.15
N TYR A 147 10.20 3.25 -5.84
CA TYR A 147 9.01 3.84 -6.47
C TYR A 147 8.01 4.28 -5.40
N ALA A 148 7.64 3.37 -4.48
CA ALA A 148 6.73 3.66 -3.37
C ALA A 148 7.18 4.87 -2.54
N TYR A 149 8.48 4.98 -2.21
CA TYR A 149 9.02 6.13 -1.50
C TYR A 149 8.80 7.45 -2.26
N ASN A 150 9.03 7.46 -3.58
CA ASN A 150 8.84 8.67 -4.38
C ASN A 150 7.36 9.04 -4.47
N THR A 151 6.48 8.05 -4.63
CA THR A 151 5.02 8.23 -4.66
C THR A 151 4.52 8.83 -3.35
N ILE A 152 4.93 8.28 -2.20
CA ILE A 152 4.57 8.82 -0.88
C ILE A 152 5.02 10.28 -0.77
N LYS A 153 6.27 10.58 -1.14
CA LYS A 153 6.80 11.96 -1.09
C LYS A 153 6.03 12.91 -2.00
N LEU A 154 5.60 12.44 -3.19
CA LEU A 154 4.81 13.25 -4.10
C LEU A 154 3.43 13.56 -3.54
N ILE A 155 2.77 12.59 -2.90
CA ILE A 155 1.47 12.77 -2.26
C ILE A 155 1.58 13.75 -1.09
N GLU A 156 2.57 13.58 -0.21
CA GLU A 156 2.84 14.48 0.93
C GLU A 156 3.05 15.94 0.49
N VAL A 157 3.76 16.15 -0.63
CA VAL A 157 3.95 17.49 -1.19
C VAL A 157 2.62 18.07 -1.69
N LYS A 158 1.80 17.27 -2.38
CA LYS A 158 0.50 17.73 -2.90
C LYS A 158 -0.52 18.01 -1.80
N SER A 159 -0.49 17.30 -0.68
CA SER A 159 -1.39 17.54 0.46
C SER A 159 -1.03 18.79 1.27
N THR A 160 0.11 19.42 0.99
CA THR A 160 0.57 20.64 1.69
C THR A 160 0.17 21.94 0.97
N PHE A 161 -0.46 21.83 -0.22
CA PHE A 161 -0.99 22.95 -1.01
C PHE A 161 -2.51 22.91 -1.07
#